data_AF-A0A518WBP6-F1
#
_entry.id   AF-A0A518WBP6-F1
#
_cell.length_a   1.000
_cell.length_b   1.000
_cell.length_c   1.000
_cell.angle_alpha   90.00
_cell.angle_beta   90.00
_cell.angle_gamma   90.00
#
_symmetry.space_group_name_H-M   'P 1'
#
loop_
_entity.id
_entity.type
_entity.pdbx_description
1 polymer ?
#
loop_
_entity_poly.entity_id
_entity_poly.type
_entity_poly.pdbx_seq_one_letter_code
_entity_poly.pdbx_strand_id
1 'polypeptide(L)'
;MSRWWTEAVAALGDVLPLPLVALLVVLLAGVVALAWYHFPAWVPRRLPRLPRLRLPRWRLPRRRRRKADGPVAVALPRPRTADDGLPADAARSLADRLAAEGRYAEAVRERLRAMVRRLVAVGAVAPRPGMTVTELTDAAARARPPVDPPLRAAGAIFAELWYAQRPAAADHDRRMRELADDLDRALATPPPDGGAR
;
A
#
# COMPACT_ATOMS: atom_id res chain seq x y z
N MET A 1 -5.12 10.39 44.90
CA MET A 1 -5.94 9.58 43.98
C MET A 1 -5.49 8.12 44.03
N SER A 2 -5.89 7.37 45.06
CA SER A 2 -5.46 5.95 45.19
C SER A 2 -6.29 5.12 46.19
N ARG A 3 -6.90 5.74 47.21
CA ARG A 3 -7.71 5.01 48.21
C ARG A 3 -8.99 4.39 47.64
N TRP A 4 -9.70 5.12 46.78
CA TRP A 4 -10.91 4.61 46.12
C TRP A 4 -10.61 3.46 45.15
N TRP A 5 -9.44 3.49 44.49
CA TRP A 5 -9.00 2.41 43.61
C TRP A 5 -8.70 1.13 44.39
N THR A 6 -8.03 1.24 45.54
CA THR A 6 -7.76 0.08 46.40
C THR A 6 -9.01 -0.50 47.04
N GLU A 7 -9.98 0.34 47.45
CA GLU A 7 -11.28 -0.14 47.95
C GLU A 7 -12.11 -0.83 46.86
N ALA A 8 -12.13 -0.27 45.64
CA ALA A 8 -12.81 -0.88 44.51
C ALA A 8 -12.19 -2.23 44.11
N VAL A 9 -10.85 -2.34 44.13
CA VAL A 9 -10.15 -3.60 43.84
C VAL A 9 -10.35 -4.64 44.95
N ALA A 10 -10.35 -4.23 46.22
CA ALA A 10 -10.61 -5.12 47.35
C ALA A 10 -12.05 -5.65 47.35
N ALA A 11 -13.03 -4.77 47.15
CA ALA A 11 -14.45 -5.16 47.05
C ALA A 11 -14.72 -6.05 45.83
N LEU A 12 -14.01 -5.83 44.72
CA LEU A 12 -14.10 -6.67 43.53
C LEU A 12 -13.45 -8.05 43.73
N GLY A 13 -12.39 -8.14 44.55
CA GLY A 13 -11.72 -9.39 44.93
C GLY A 13 -12.55 -10.28 45.85
N ASP A 14 -13.37 -9.69 46.73
CA ASP A 14 -14.28 -10.44 47.63
C ASP A 14 -15.50 -11.01 46.89
N VAL A 15 -15.92 -10.38 45.79
CA VAL A 15 -17.10 -10.79 45.01
C VAL A 15 -16.75 -11.73 43.86
N LEU A 16 -15.52 -11.68 43.35
CA LEU A 16 -15.05 -12.56 42.28
C LEU A 16 -14.13 -13.65 42.84
N PRO A 17 -14.65 -14.85 43.13
CA PRO A 17 -13.80 -15.95 43.56
C PRO A 17 -12.71 -16.19 42.49
N LEU A 18 -11.47 -16.39 42.92
CA LEU A 18 -10.30 -16.70 42.06
C LEU A 18 -10.59 -17.65 40.88
N PRO A 19 -11.36 -18.76 41.03
CA PRO A 19 -11.71 -19.61 39.90
C PRO A 19 -12.56 -18.92 38.82
N LEU A 20 -13.40 -17.94 39.19
CA LEU A 20 -14.26 -17.19 38.27
C LEU A 20 -13.45 -16.19 37.46
N VAL A 21 -12.45 -15.55 38.08
CA VAL A 21 -11.48 -14.71 37.36
C VAL A 21 -10.70 -15.54 36.34
N ALA A 22 -10.21 -16.72 36.76
CA ALA A 22 -9.54 -17.64 35.84
C ALA A 22 -10.47 -18.07 34.69
N LEU A 23 -11.73 -18.37 34.98
CA LEU A 23 -12.73 -18.75 33.97
C LEU A 23 -13.02 -17.60 33.00
N LEU A 24 -13.12 -16.36 33.48
CA LEU A 24 -13.30 -15.17 32.64
C LEU A 24 -12.09 -14.91 31.75
N VAL A 25 -10.86 -15.08 32.27
CA VAL A 25 -9.62 -14.95 31.49
C VAL A 25 -9.56 -16.04 30.41
N VAL A 26 -9.89 -17.28 30.75
CA VAL A 26 -9.95 -18.40 29.80
C VAL A 26 -11.05 -18.17 28.76
N LEU A 27 -12.21 -17.67 29.15
CA LEU A 27 -13.31 -17.36 28.25
C LEU A 27 -12.96 -16.20 27.32
N LEU A 28 -12.33 -15.14 27.83
CA LEU A 28 -11.81 -14.03 27.03
C LEU A 28 -10.74 -14.52 26.04
N ALA A 29 -9.77 -15.32 26.49
CA ALA A 29 -8.75 -15.92 25.63
C ALA A 29 -9.38 -16.83 24.56
N GLY A 30 -10.41 -17.59 24.93
CA GLY A 30 -11.20 -18.42 24.02
C GLY A 30 -11.94 -17.59 22.99
N VAL A 31 -12.59 -16.48 23.37
CA VAL A 31 -13.25 -15.55 22.45
C VAL A 31 -12.25 -14.87 21.53
N VAL A 32 -11.08 -14.47 22.02
CA VAL A 32 -10.01 -13.89 21.20
C VAL A 32 -9.45 -14.92 20.22
N ALA A 33 -9.21 -16.15 20.65
CA ALA A 33 -8.78 -17.24 19.79
C ALA A 33 -9.87 -17.58 18.75
N LEU A 34 -11.14 -17.59 19.15
CA LEU A 34 -12.28 -17.84 18.28
C LEU A 34 -12.47 -16.69 17.29
N ALA A 35 -12.29 -15.44 17.70
CA ALA A 35 -12.30 -14.28 16.81
C ALA A 35 -11.13 -14.35 15.82
N TRP A 36 -9.94 -14.74 16.27
CA TRP A 36 -8.78 -14.94 15.39
C TRP A 36 -9.00 -16.11 14.40
N TYR A 37 -9.73 -17.14 14.81
CA TYR A 37 -10.08 -18.31 14.01
C TYR A 37 -11.24 -18.05 13.04
N HIS A 38 -12.26 -17.29 13.44
CA HIS A 38 -13.44 -16.94 12.62
C HIS A 38 -13.23 -15.74 11.71
N PHE A 39 -12.28 -14.85 12.00
CA PHE A 39 -11.88 -13.74 11.12
C PHE A 39 -10.47 -13.92 10.52
N PRO A 40 -10.23 -14.93 9.65
CA PRO A 40 -8.99 -15.05 8.89
C PRO A 40 -8.93 -14.11 7.67
N ALA A 41 -9.90 -13.21 7.49
CA ALA A 41 -10.05 -12.38 6.29
C ALA A 41 -9.04 -11.21 6.17
N TRP A 42 -8.21 -10.95 7.19
CA TRP A 42 -7.16 -9.93 7.11
C TRP A 42 -5.73 -10.48 7.02
N VAL A 43 -5.58 -11.79 6.78
CA VAL A 43 -4.30 -12.41 6.43
C VAL A 43 -4.44 -13.08 5.06
N PRO A 44 -3.93 -12.48 3.96
CA PRO A 44 -3.90 -13.16 2.67
C PRO A 44 -2.83 -14.26 2.69
N ARG A 45 -3.18 -15.41 3.26
CA ARG A 45 -2.31 -16.60 3.35
C ARG A 45 -2.44 -17.56 2.16
N ARG A 46 -3.10 -17.18 1.06
CA ARG A 46 -3.18 -17.99 -0.17
C ARG A 46 -3.12 -17.12 -1.43
N LEU A 47 -2.02 -17.23 -2.17
CA LEU A 47 -2.05 -17.09 -3.63
C LEU A 47 -2.87 -18.28 -4.17
N PRO A 48 -4.04 -18.07 -4.81
CA PRO A 48 -4.62 -19.14 -5.60
C PRO A 48 -3.70 -19.37 -6.81
N ARG A 49 -3.02 -20.51 -6.83
CA ARG A 49 -2.40 -21.04 -8.04
C ARG A 49 -3.51 -21.17 -9.07
N LEU A 50 -3.52 -20.29 -10.06
CA LEU A 50 -4.44 -20.42 -11.18
C LEU A 50 -4.17 -21.77 -11.86
N PRO A 51 -5.18 -22.66 -11.99
CA PRO A 51 -5.01 -23.87 -12.77
C PRO A 51 -4.69 -23.46 -14.21
N ARG A 52 -3.69 -24.12 -14.80
CA ARG A 52 -3.38 -24.00 -16.22
C ARG A 52 -4.65 -24.30 -17.00
N LEU A 53 -5.37 -23.26 -17.42
CA LEU A 53 -6.44 -23.36 -18.40
C LEU A 53 -5.78 -23.82 -19.69
N ARG A 54 -5.81 -25.14 -19.89
CA ARG A 54 -5.62 -25.80 -21.18
C ARG A 54 -6.71 -25.28 -22.10
N LEU A 55 -6.43 -24.17 -22.77
CA LEU A 55 -7.24 -23.76 -23.91
C LEU A 55 -7.06 -24.82 -25.02
N PRO A 56 -8.15 -25.30 -25.62
CA PRO A 56 -8.11 -26.36 -26.61
C PRO A 56 -7.32 -25.90 -27.82
N ARG A 57 -6.38 -26.76 -28.28
CA ARG A 57 -5.61 -26.57 -29.50
C ARG A 57 -6.56 -26.34 -30.68
N TRP A 58 -6.77 -25.09 -31.07
CA TRP A 58 -7.34 -24.79 -32.37
C TRP A 58 -6.31 -25.14 -33.44
N ARG A 59 -6.65 -26.19 -34.20
CA ARG A 59 -5.89 -26.69 -35.33
C ARG A 59 -5.85 -25.60 -36.41
N LEU A 60 -4.70 -24.94 -36.55
CA LEU A 60 -4.41 -24.14 -37.74
C LEU A 60 -4.27 -25.09 -38.94
N PRO A 61 -5.08 -24.95 -40.01
CA PRO A 61 -4.87 -25.71 -41.24
C PRO A 61 -3.58 -25.27 -41.92
N ARG A 62 -2.84 -26.27 -42.39
CA ARG A 62 -1.57 -26.12 -43.10
C ARG A 62 -1.73 -25.27 -44.36
N ARG A 63 -0.86 -24.26 -44.45
CA ARG A 63 0.09 -24.01 -45.55
C ARG A 63 -0.47 -24.20 -46.97
N ARG A 64 -0.73 -23.08 -47.65
CA ARG A 64 -0.43 -22.96 -49.09
C ARG A 64 0.50 -21.78 -49.33
N ARG A 65 1.71 -22.13 -49.75
CA ARG A 65 2.78 -21.25 -50.22
C ARG A 65 2.64 -21.17 -51.74
N ARG A 66 2.39 -19.99 -52.31
CA ARG A 66 2.56 -19.63 -53.74
C ARG A 66 2.20 -18.15 -53.87
N LYS A 67 2.86 -17.25 -54.59
CA LYS A 67 4.15 -17.13 -55.31
C LYS A 67 4.27 -15.60 -55.52
N ALA A 68 5.50 -15.07 -55.55
CA ALA A 68 5.78 -13.66 -55.83
C ALA A 68 5.25 -13.22 -57.20
N ASP A 69 4.88 -11.94 -57.33
CA ASP A 69 5.20 -11.08 -58.48
C ASP A 69 4.81 -9.61 -58.19
N GLY A 70 5.73 -8.67 -58.47
CA GLY A 70 5.42 -7.30 -58.92
C GLY A 70 5.37 -6.15 -57.89
N PRO A 71 6.05 -5.00 -58.14
CA PRO A 71 6.06 -3.84 -57.25
C PRO A 71 4.95 -2.83 -57.61
N VAL A 72 4.24 -2.32 -56.60
CA VAL A 72 3.41 -1.11 -56.74
C VAL A 72 3.55 -0.26 -55.49
N ALA A 73 4.14 0.92 -55.65
CA ALA A 73 4.27 1.94 -54.63
C ALA A 73 2.91 2.59 -54.34
N VAL A 74 2.49 2.64 -53.06
CA VAL A 74 1.44 3.56 -52.59
C VAL A 74 1.75 4.01 -51.16
N ALA A 75 1.65 5.33 -50.96
CA ALA A 75 1.92 6.17 -49.80
C ALA A 75 1.74 5.54 -48.40
N LEU A 76 2.72 5.81 -47.52
CA LEU A 76 2.63 5.59 -46.07
C LEU A 76 1.56 6.51 -45.46
N PRO A 77 0.50 5.97 -44.81
CA PRO A 77 -0.26 6.75 -43.84
C PRO A 77 0.62 6.94 -42.60
N ARG A 78 0.82 8.19 -42.17
CA ARG A 78 1.39 8.49 -40.85
C ARG A 78 0.62 7.71 -39.78
N PRO A 79 1.26 7.19 -38.72
CA PRO A 79 0.53 6.67 -37.59
C PRO A 79 -0.38 7.78 -37.07
N ARG A 80 -1.69 7.57 -37.14
CA ARG A 80 -2.60 8.26 -36.23
C ARG A 80 -2.20 7.76 -34.85
N THR A 81 -1.61 8.63 -34.05
CA THR A 81 -1.64 8.47 -32.60
C THR A 81 -3.11 8.47 -32.23
N ALA A 82 -3.69 7.27 -32.12
CA ALA A 82 -4.92 7.06 -31.37
C ALA A 82 -4.57 7.25 -29.90
N ASP A 83 -4.31 8.50 -29.53
CA ASP A 83 -4.43 9.01 -28.18
C ASP A 83 -5.74 9.81 -28.13
N ASP A 84 -6.81 9.16 -28.59
CA ASP A 84 -8.17 9.65 -28.38
C ASP A 84 -8.60 9.16 -26.99
N GLY A 85 -8.26 10.00 -26.00
CA GLY A 85 -9.02 10.19 -24.77
C GLY A 85 -9.72 8.96 -24.20
N LEU A 86 -8.95 7.99 -23.70
CA LEU A 86 -9.45 7.21 -22.57
C LEU A 86 -9.61 8.20 -21.40
N PRO A 87 -10.81 8.37 -20.83
CA PRO A 87 -10.96 9.25 -19.68
C PRO A 87 -9.99 8.79 -18.59
N ALA A 88 -9.36 9.76 -17.93
CA ALA A 88 -8.42 9.56 -16.81
C ALA A 88 -9.00 8.68 -15.67
N ASP A 89 -10.29 8.35 -15.73
CA ASP A 89 -11.04 7.44 -14.86
C ASP A 89 -10.60 5.97 -14.95
N ALA A 90 -9.91 5.54 -16.01
CA ALA A 90 -9.64 4.11 -16.27
C ALA A 90 -8.51 3.48 -15.42
N ALA A 91 -7.75 4.24 -14.64
CA ALA A 91 -6.75 3.70 -13.74
C ALA A 91 -6.71 4.42 -12.38
N ARG A 92 -7.86 4.54 -11.70
CA ARG A 92 -7.88 4.97 -10.29
C ARG A 92 -6.95 4.07 -9.46
N SER A 93 -5.99 4.66 -8.75
CA SER A 93 -5.07 3.89 -7.91
C SER A 93 -5.86 3.11 -6.85
N LEU A 94 -5.29 2.03 -6.31
CA LEU A 94 -5.94 1.27 -5.24
C LEU A 94 -6.32 2.18 -4.06
N ALA A 95 -5.46 3.14 -3.71
CA ALA A 95 -5.73 4.13 -2.67
C ALA A 95 -6.93 5.02 -3.01
N ASP A 96 -7.10 5.43 -4.26
CA ASP A 96 -8.24 6.25 -4.68
C ASP A 96 -9.57 5.50 -4.58
N ARG A 97 -9.55 4.20 -4.92
CA ARG A 97 -10.73 3.35 -4.76
C ARG A 97 -11.10 3.17 -3.29
N LEU A 98 -10.11 2.89 -2.44
CA LEU A 98 -10.32 2.78 -0.98
C LEU A 98 -10.86 4.08 -0.38
N ALA A 99 -10.31 5.23 -0.78
CA ALA A 99 -10.80 6.53 -0.32
C ALA A 99 -12.25 6.80 -0.78
N ALA A 100 -12.60 6.43 -2.01
CA ALA A 100 -13.96 6.55 -2.53
C ALA A 100 -14.97 5.65 -1.79
N GLU A 101 -14.50 4.53 -1.22
CA GLU A 101 -15.28 3.65 -0.34
C GLU A 101 -15.34 4.15 1.11
N GLY A 102 -14.75 5.31 1.44
CA GLY A 102 -14.64 5.83 2.81
C GLY A 102 -13.61 5.11 3.69
N ARG A 103 -12.80 4.21 3.10
CA ARG A 103 -11.79 3.39 3.78
C ARG A 103 -10.46 4.13 3.86
N TYR A 104 -10.48 5.25 4.58
CA TYR A 104 -9.36 6.19 4.61
C TYR A 104 -8.09 5.62 5.26
N ALA A 105 -8.20 4.76 6.27
CA ALA A 105 -7.04 4.15 6.90
C ALA A 105 -6.25 3.26 5.90
N GLU A 106 -6.96 2.44 5.12
CA GLU A 106 -6.35 1.61 4.10
C GLU A 106 -5.84 2.45 2.92
N ALA A 107 -6.55 3.51 2.53
CA ALA A 107 -6.12 4.43 1.49
C ALA A 107 -4.77 5.08 1.85
N VAL A 108 -4.63 5.61 3.07
CA VAL A 108 -3.39 6.18 3.60
C VAL A 108 -2.25 5.16 3.56
N ARG A 109 -2.50 3.93 4.02
CA ARG A 109 -1.49 2.85 3.99
C ARG A 109 -1.03 2.54 2.57
N GLU A 110 -1.95 2.44 1.61
CA GLU A 110 -1.60 2.16 0.22
C GLU A 110 -0.87 3.32 -0.46
N ARG A 111 -1.17 4.59 -0.10
CA ARG A 111 -0.39 5.75 -0.56
C ARG A 111 1.03 5.72 -0.03
N LEU A 112 1.23 5.49 1.27
CA LEU A 112 2.57 5.37 1.83
C LEU A 112 3.35 4.24 1.15
N ARG A 113 2.70 3.09 0.91
CA ARG A 113 3.31 1.97 0.17
C ARG A 113 3.67 2.37 -1.27
N ALA A 114 2.87 3.21 -1.93
CA ALA A 114 3.19 3.74 -3.25
C ALA A 114 4.38 4.70 -3.24
N MET A 115 4.44 5.62 -2.28
CA MET A 115 5.57 6.54 -2.05
C MET A 115 6.88 5.77 -1.85
N VAL A 116 6.87 4.72 -1.02
CA VAL A 116 8.03 3.86 -0.82
C VAL A 116 8.42 3.13 -2.11
N ARG A 117 7.46 2.54 -2.84
CA ARG A 117 7.76 1.90 -4.14
C ARG A 117 8.39 2.89 -5.13
N ARG A 118 7.93 4.14 -5.14
CA ARG A 118 8.48 5.20 -5.98
C ARG A 118 9.93 5.51 -5.62
N LEU A 119 10.24 5.68 -4.33
CA LEU A 119 11.61 5.88 -3.84
C LEU A 119 12.55 4.74 -4.24
N VAL A 120 12.08 3.50 -4.20
CA VAL A 120 12.85 2.33 -4.62
C VAL A 120 13.04 2.32 -6.14
N ALA A 121 12.00 2.61 -6.92
CA ALA A 121 12.06 2.60 -8.38
C ALA A 121 13.07 3.62 -8.95
N VAL A 122 13.20 4.78 -8.30
CA VAL A 122 14.19 5.81 -8.69
C VAL A 122 15.57 5.60 -8.05
N GLY A 123 15.75 4.53 -7.28
CA GLY A 123 17.02 4.20 -6.61
C GLY A 123 17.37 5.10 -5.42
N ALA A 124 16.43 5.91 -4.91
CA ALA A 124 16.65 6.73 -3.72
C ALA A 124 16.78 5.87 -2.44
N VAL A 125 16.24 4.65 -2.45
CA VAL A 125 16.41 3.66 -1.38
C VAL A 125 16.62 2.28 -1.98
N ALA A 126 17.55 1.51 -1.40
CA ALA A 126 17.70 0.08 -1.62
C ALA A 126 17.14 -0.70 -0.41
N PRO A 127 15.88 -1.17 -0.45
CA PRO A 127 15.26 -1.85 0.69
C PRO A 127 15.91 -3.21 0.90
N ARG A 128 16.26 -3.51 2.15
CA ARG A 128 16.86 -4.79 2.56
C ARG A 128 15.92 -5.53 3.51
N PRO A 129 15.92 -6.88 3.52
CA PRO A 129 15.17 -7.64 4.53
C PRO A 129 15.57 -7.20 5.94
N GLY A 130 14.59 -6.95 6.81
CA GLY A 130 14.81 -6.48 8.18
C GLY A 130 15.04 -4.96 8.32
N MET A 131 15.05 -4.20 7.23
CA MET A 131 15.21 -2.74 7.28
C MET A 131 14.01 -2.09 7.97
N THR A 132 14.28 -1.25 8.96
CA THR A 132 13.22 -0.51 9.66
C THR A 132 12.70 0.66 8.83
N VAL A 133 11.50 1.16 9.13
CA VAL A 133 10.92 2.33 8.45
C VAL A 133 11.77 3.58 8.69
N THR A 134 12.35 3.73 9.88
CA THR A 134 13.27 4.83 10.20
C THR A 134 14.52 4.76 9.35
N GLU A 135 15.15 3.59 9.27
CA GLU A 135 16.33 3.40 8.40
C GLU A 135 16.01 3.70 6.93
N LEU A 136 14.81 3.33 6.45
CA LEU A 136 14.37 3.61 5.10
C LEU A 136 14.23 5.11 4.85
N THR A 137 13.59 5.81 5.79
CA THR A 137 13.41 7.27 5.74
C THR A 137 14.76 7.98 5.75
N ASP A 138 15.66 7.58 6.64
CA ASP A 138 17.00 8.16 6.75
C ASP A 138 17.85 7.89 5.50
N ALA A 139 17.73 6.69 4.91
CA ALA A 139 18.40 6.36 3.66
C ALA A 139 17.88 7.22 2.50
N ALA A 140 16.56 7.38 2.39
CA ALA A 140 15.93 8.23 1.39
C ALA A 140 16.38 9.69 1.53
N ALA A 141 16.38 10.21 2.76
CA ALA A 141 16.79 11.57 3.09
C ALA A 141 18.26 11.83 2.75
N ARG A 142 19.16 10.88 3.04
CA ARG A 142 20.57 10.99 2.67
C ARG A 142 20.79 10.99 1.15
N ALA A 143 20.07 10.13 0.44
CA ALA A 143 20.21 10.03 -1.02
C ALA A 143 19.59 11.23 -1.75
N ARG A 144 18.46 11.76 -1.22
CA ARG A 144 17.69 12.86 -1.81
C ARG A 144 17.11 13.75 -0.70
N PRO A 145 17.88 14.70 -0.14
CA PRO A 145 17.42 15.54 0.97
C PRO A 145 16.04 16.21 0.80
N PRO A 146 15.63 16.64 -0.41
CA PRO A 146 14.30 17.24 -0.60
C PRO A 146 13.11 16.30 -0.33
N VAL A 147 13.30 14.97 -0.31
CA VAL A 147 12.21 14.00 -0.06
C VAL A 147 11.86 13.85 1.42
N ASP A 148 12.73 14.35 2.30
CA ASP A 148 12.64 14.13 3.73
C ASP A 148 11.42 14.80 4.39
N PRO A 149 11.10 16.09 4.14
CA PRO A 149 9.89 16.70 4.70
C PRO A 149 8.58 15.97 4.32
N PRO A 150 8.29 15.67 3.03
CA PRO A 150 7.03 15.00 2.69
C PRO A 150 6.98 13.55 3.23
N LEU A 151 8.12 12.84 3.23
CA LEU A 151 8.17 11.46 3.72
C LEU A 151 7.97 11.38 5.24
N ARG A 152 8.59 12.28 6.02
CA ARG A 152 8.36 12.34 7.48
C ARG A 152 6.92 12.69 7.82
N ALA A 153 6.34 13.68 7.14
CA ALA A 153 4.95 14.06 7.37
C ALA A 153 3.98 12.92 7.05
N ALA A 154 4.22 12.17 5.98
CA ALA A 154 3.43 10.99 5.63
C ALA A 154 3.57 9.87 6.68
N GLY A 155 4.79 9.65 7.18
CA GLY A 155 5.06 8.71 8.27
C GLY A 155 4.34 9.08 9.57
N ALA A 156 4.27 10.37 9.91
CA ALA A 156 3.56 10.86 11.09
C ALA A 156 2.05 10.61 11.01
N ILE A 157 1.42 10.91 9.87
CA ILE A 157 -0.01 10.61 9.64
C ILE A 157 -0.27 9.12 9.77
N PHE A 158 0.58 8.29 9.15
CA PHE A 158 0.46 6.84 9.28
C PHE A 158 0.60 6.37 10.73
N ALA A 159 1.56 6.90 11.48
CA ALA A 159 1.76 6.55 12.88
C ALA A 159 0.56 6.96 13.76
N GLU A 160 -0.01 8.14 13.51
CA GLU A 160 -1.22 8.60 14.21
C GLU A 160 -2.39 7.63 13.98
N LEU A 161 -2.66 7.26 12.74
CA LEU A 161 -3.76 6.36 12.41
C LEU A 161 -3.54 4.93 12.92
N TRP A 162 -2.31 4.39 12.76
CA TRP A 162 -2.05 2.98 12.96
C TRP A 162 -1.59 2.62 14.38
N TYR A 163 -0.76 3.47 14.99
CA TYR A 163 -0.22 3.20 16.33
C TYR A 163 -0.99 3.95 17.41
N ALA A 164 -1.42 5.18 17.16
CA ALA A 164 -2.25 5.92 18.11
C ALA A 164 -3.76 5.62 17.97
N GLN A 165 -4.16 4.73 17.05
CA GLN A 165 -5.53 4.25 16.86
C GLN A 165 -6.55 5.39 16.65
N ARG A 166 -6.11 6.46 15.97
CA ARG A 166 -6.95 7.62 15.68
C ARG A 166 -7.86 7.31 14.49
N PRO A 167 -9.14 7.73 14.52
CA PRO A 167 -10.05 7.52 13.41
C PRO A 167 -9.52 8.18 12.12
N ALA A 168 -9.46 7.42 11.04
CA ALA A 168 -9.10 7.95 9.74
C ALA A 168 -10.25 8.78 9.16
N ALA A 169 -9.89 9.84 8.42
CA ALA A 169 -10.83 10.81 7.87
C ALA A 169 -10.37 11.24 6.48
N ALA A 170 -11.28 11.84 5.70
CA ALA A 170 -11.01 12.30 4.34
C ALA A 170 -9.81 13.27 4.27
N ASP A 171 -9.64 14.13 5.28
CA ASP A 171 -8.52 15.06 5.36
C ASP A 171 -7.16 14.36 5.46
N HIS A 172 -7.09 13.20 6.12
CA HIS A 172 -5.85 12.42 6.18
C HIS A 172 -5.48 11.86 4.79
N ASP A 173 -6.44 11.34 4.04
CA ASP A 173 -6.20 10.86 2.67
C ASP A 173 -5.83 12.01 1.72
N ARG A 174 -6.54 13.15 1.81
CA ARG A 174 -6.20 14.37 1.05
C ARG A 174 -4.78 14.83 1.34
N ARG A 175 -4.40 14.91 2.62
CA ARG A 175 -3.06 15.30 3.01
C ARG A 175 -2.00 14.32 2.51
N MET A 176 -2.28 13.02 2.56
CA MET A 176 -1.38 12.00 1.99
C MET A 176 -1.22 12.10 0.47
N ARG A 177 -2.24 12.56 -0.27
CA ARG A 177 -2.12 12.87 -1.70
C ARG A 177 -1.15 14.02 -1.94
N GLU A 178 -1.36 15.14 -1.25
CA GLU A 178 -0.50 16.32 -1.35
C GLU A 178 0.97 15.97 -1.06
N LEU A 179 1.22 15.16 -0.03
CA LEU A 179 2.55 14.71 0.34
C LEU A 179 3.18 13.76 -0.69
N ALA A 180 2.38 12.93 -1.37
CA ALA A 180 2.86 12.10 -2.47
C ALA A 180 3.24 12.97 -3.69
N ASP A 181 2.46 14.00 -3.99
CA ASP A 181 2.76 14.94 -5.07
C ASP A 181 4.00 15.80 -4.76
N ASP A 182 4.15 16.23 -3.50
CA ASP A 182 5.36 16.90 -2.99
C ASP A 182 6.59 16.00 -3.16
N LEU A 183 6.47 14.72 -2.79
CA LEU A 183 7.52 13.73 -2.95
C LEU A 183 7.92 13.56 -4.42
N ASP A 184 6.94 13.44 -5.32
CA ASP A 184 7.20 13.27 -6.75
C ASP A 184 7.88 14.51 -7.35
N ARG A 185 7.49 15.72 -6.94
CA ARG A 185 8.19 16.96 -7.32
C ARG A 185 9.63 17.00 -6.79
N ALA A 186 9.85 16.59 -5.55
CA ALA A 186 11.18 16.51 -4.95
C ALA A 186 12.08 15.51 -5.70
N LEU A 187 11.52 14.40 -6.17
CA LEU A 187 12.24 13.39 -6.96
C LEU A 187 12.50 13.80 -8.41
N ALA A 188 11.60 14.58 -9.00
CA ALA A 188 11.76 15.11 -10.37
C ALA A 188 12.84 16.19 -10.46
N THR A 189 13.17 16.85 -9.34
CA THR A 189 14.25 17.85 -9.30
C THR A 189 15.60 17.14 -9.44
N PRO A 190 16.42 17.46 -10.46
CA PRO A 190 17.77 16.92 -10.57
C PRO A 190 18.56 17.25 -9.30
N PRO A 191 19.42 16.34 -8.80
CA PRO A 191 20.34 16.73 -7.74
C PRO A 191 21.20 17.89 -8.29
N PRO A 192 21.49 18.93 -7.49
CA PRO A 192 22.38 19.99 -7.94
C PRO A 192 23.70 19.35 -8.36
N ASP A 193 24.18 19.68 -9.55
CA ASP A 193 25.39 19.11 -10.14
C ASP A 193 26.57 19.27 -9.19
N GLY A 194 26.87 18.21 -8.44
CA GLY A 194 28.07 18.10 -7.63
C GLY A 194 29.23 17.69 -8.51
N GLY A 195 29.82 18.64 -9.24
CA GLY A 195 31.17 18.45 -9.79
C GLY A 195 31.47 19.14 -11.12
N ALA A 196 32.14 20.28 -11.03
CA ALA A 196 33.32 20.55 -11.86
C ALA A 196 34.25 21.53 -11.13
N ARG A 197 35.07 21.01 -10.22
CA ARG A 197 36.44 21.48 -9.94
C ARG A 197 37.27 20.33 -9.42
#